data_AF-A0A9D1HEI8-F1
#
_entry.id   AF-A0A9D1HEI8-F1
#
_cell.length_a   1.000
_cell.length_b   1.000
_cell.length_c   1.000
_cell.angle_alpha   90.00
_cell.angle_beta   90.00
_cell.angle_gamma   90.00
#
_symmetry.space_group_name_H-M   'P 1'
#
loop_
_entity.id
_entity.type
_entity.pdbx_description
1 polymer ?
#
loop_
_entity_poly.entity_id
_entity_poly.type
_entity_poly.pdbx_seq_one_letter_code
_entity_poly.pdbx_strand_id
1 'polypeptide(L)'
;MKIVKWILIAMDILYIPAVFFIPALHSLKHDLLCWILYAAFLLFSIFIAGLSRKHEYTVTEEENRELNITKELLKDRNKWHI
;
A
#
# COMPACT_ATOMS: atom_id res chain seq x y z
N MET A 1 1.76 4.48 -3.78
CA MET A 1 1.56 3.03 -3.50
C MET A 1 0.09 2.62 -3.24
N LYS A 2 -0.91 3.47 -3.48
CA LYS A 2 -2.32 3.11 -3.20
C LYS A 2 -2.84 2.00 -4.12
N ILE A 3 -2.51 2.04 -5.42
CA ILE A 3 -2.92 1.01 -6.40
C ILE A 3 -2.44 -0.40 -6.03
N VAL A 4 -1.18 -0.54 -5.60
CA VAL A 4 -0.57 -1.84 -5.30
C VAL A 4 -1.27 -2.50 -4.11
N LYS A 5 -1.67 -1.70 -3.11
CA LYS A 5 -2.40 -2.16 -1.93
C LYS A 5 -3.78 -2.71 -2.29
N TRP A 6 -4.49 -2.02 -3.19
CA TRP A 6 -5.78 -2.49 -3.71
C TRP A 6 -5.66 -3.77 -4.52
N ILE A 7 -4.61 -3.90 -5.34
CA ILE A 7 -4.34 -5.13 -6.11
C ILE A 7 -4.05 -6.32 -5.17
N LEU A 8 -3.24 -6.12 -4.13
CA LEU A 8 -2.94 -7.15 -3.13
C LEU A 8 -4.21 -7.64 -2.41
N ILE A 9 -5.03 -6.71 -1.94
CA ILE A 9 -6.31 -7.03 -1.28
C ILE A 9 -7.25 -7.77 -2.23
N ALA A 10 -7.33 -7.33 -3.49
CA ALA A 10 -8.14 -8.00 -4.50
C ALA A 10 -7.63 -9.44 -4.75
N MET A 11 -6.31 -9.66 -4.80
CA MET A 11 -5.71 -10.98 -4.96
C MET A 11 -6.03 -11.91 -3.78
N ASP A 12 -5.91 -11.42 -2.54
CA ASP A 12 -6.23 -12.21 -1.35
C ASP A 12 -7.71 -12.63 -1.32
N ILE A 13 -8.62 -11.71 -1.67
CA ILE A 13 -10.05 -12.01 -1.72
C ILE A 13 -10.40 -12.95 -2.88
N LEU A 14 -9.72 -12.82 -4.02
CA LEU A 14 -10.01 -13.62 -5.22
C LEU A 14 -9.44 -15.04 -5.13
N TYR A 15 -8.42 -15.27 -4.31
CA TYR A 15 -7.77 -16.59 -4.17
C TYR A 15 -8.74 -17.67 -3.65
N ILE A 16 -9.51 -17.37 -2.61
CA ILE A 16 -10.47 -18.31 -2.01
C ILE A 16 -11.57 -18.77 -3.02
N PRO A 17 -12.31 -17.87 -3.70
CA PRO A 17 -13.28 -18.27 -4.69
C PRO A 17 -12.62 -18.92 -5.92
N ALA A 18 -11.42 -18.49 -6.34
CA ALA A 18 -10.72 -19.14 -7.44
C ALA A 18 -10.43 -20.62 -7.14
N VAL A 19 -9.92 -20.94 -5.96
CA VAL A 19 -9.66 -22.33 -5.54
C VAL A 19 -10.94 -23.14 -5.36
N PHE A 20 -12.07 -22.50 -5.03
CA PHE A 20 -13.34 -23.19 -4.78
C PHE A 20 -14.14 -23.46 -6.06
N PHE A 21 -14.16 -22.51 -7.00
CA PHE A 21 -14.99 -22.58 -8.22
C PHE A 21 -14.25 -23.16 -9.43
N ILE A 22 -12.91 -23.21 -9.42
CA ILE A 22 -12.13 -23.74 -10.54
C ILE A 22 -11.81 -25.22 -10.28
N PRO A 23 -12.49 -26.17 -10.95
CA PRO A 23 -12.27 -27.60 -10.72
C PRO A 23 -10.86 -28.06 -11.12
N ALA A 24 -10.17 -27.33 -12.00
CA ALA A 24 -8.76 -27.60 -12.34
C ALA A 24 -7.79 -27.32 -11.17
N LEU A 25 -8.19 -26.50 -10.20
CA LEU A 25 -7.41 -26.19 -9.00
C LEU A 25 -7.81 -27.07 -7.80
N HIS A 26 -8.68 -28.07 -8.02
CA HIS A 26 -9.16 -28.95 -6.96
C HIS A 26 -8.02 -29.75 -6.30
N SER A 27 -6.99 -30.14 -7.06
CA SER A 27 -5.78 -30.78 -6.50
C SER A 27 -5.01 -29.84 -5.57
N LEU A 28 -4.96 -28.53 -5.87
CA LEU A 28 -4.32 -27.52 -5.01
C LEU A 28 -5.08 -27.32 -3.69
N LYS A 29 -6.37 -27.63 -3.66
CA LYS A 29 -7.22 -27.54 -2.46
C LYS A 29 -6.79 -28.52 -1.38
N HIS A 30 -6.26 -29.68 -1.79
CA HIS A 30 -5.75 -30.73 -0.89
C HIS A 30 -4.25 -30.63 -0.62
N ASP A 31 -3.53 -29.78 -1.35
CA ASP A 31 -2.09 -29.60 -1.15
C ASP A 31 -1.81 -28.64 0.00
N LEU A 32 -1.26 -29.19 1.09
CA LEU A 32 -0.82 -28.44 2.27
C LEU A 32 0.20 -27.36 1.92
N LEU A 33 1.08 -27.59 0.94
CA LEU A 33 2.09 -26.62 0.53
C LEU A 33 1.44 -25.35 -0.06
N CYS A 34 0.36 -25.49 -0.83
CA CYS A 34 -0.34 -24.34 -1.40
C CYS A 34 -1.00 -23.47 -0.34
N TRP A 35 -1.56 -24.09 0.71
CA TRP A 35 -2.12 -23.36 1.86
C TRP A 35 -1.04 -22.64 2.66
N ILE A 36 0.13 -23.27 2.85
CA ILE A 36 1.28 -22.65 3.52
C ILE A 36 1.79 -21.45 2.71
N LEU A 37 1.90 -21.59 1.38
CA LEU A 37 2.33 -20.50 0.51
C LEU A 37 1.34 -19.32 0.54
N TYR A 38 0.03 -19.62 0.54
CA TYR A 38 -1.02 -18.61 0.67
C TYR A 38 -0.97 -17.89 2.03
N ALA A 39 -0.78 -18.63 3.13
CA ALA A 39 -0.63 -18.03 4.45
C ALA A 39 0.61 -17.13 4.54
N ALA A 40 1.73 -17.54 3.92
CA ALA A 40 2.93 -16.72 3.82
C ALA A 40 2.68 -15.43 3.00
N PHE A 41 1.92 -15.54 1.90
CA PHE A 41 1.53 -14.39 1.09
C PHE A 41 0.66 -13.40 1.87
N LEU A 42 -0.35 -13.90 2.61
CA LEU A 42 -1.18 -13.07 3.49
C LEU A 42 -0.36 -12.32 4.54
N LEU A 43 0.60 -12.99 5.19
CA LEU A 43 1.50 -12.36 6.16
C LEU A 43 2.34 -11.27 5.50
N PHE A 44 2.81 -11.49 4.27
CA PHE A 44 3.56 -10.50 3.51
C PHE A 44 2.69 -9.30 3.12
N SER A 45 1.45 -9.52 2.68
CA SER A 45 0.45 -8.46 2.42
C SER A 45 0.22 -7.60 3.66
N ILE A 46 0.04 -8.22 4.83
CA ILE A 46 -0.14 -7.52 6.11
C ILE A 46 1.12 -6.73 6.48
N PHE A 47 2.30 -7.30 6.26
CA PHE A 47 3.57 -6.63 6.52
C PHE A 47 3.75 -5.37 5.65
N ILE A 48 3.50 -5.47 4.34
CA ILE A 48 3.51 -4.33 3.41
C ILE A 48 2.45 -3.29 3.81
N ALA A 49 1.26 -3.74 4.20
CA ALA A 49 0.19 -2.86 4.64
C ALA A 49 0.56 -2.09 5.94
N GLY A 50 1.26 -2.76 6.87
CA GLY A 50 1.79 -2.17 8.10
C GLY A 50 2.92 -1.18 7.86
N LEU A 51 3.85 -1.48 6.93
CA LEU A 51 4.89 -0.55 6.52
C LEU A 51 4.32 0.70 5.83
N SER A 52 3.30 0.54 5.00
CA SER A 52 2.61 1.67 4.37
C SER A 52 1.96 2.60 5.39
N ARG A 53 1.54 2.07 6.55
CA ARG A 53 0.95 2.86 7.64
C ARG A 53 1.96 3.82 8.30
N LYS A 54 3.27 3.54 8.20
CA LYS A 54 4.33 4.46 8.60
C LYS A 54 4.67 5.49 7.51
N HIS A 55 4.33 5.24 6.25
CA HIS A 55 4.58 6.17 5.15
C HIS A 55 3.41 7.11 4.86
N GLU A 56 2.28 6.89 5.51
CA GLU A 56 1.23 7.89 5.69
C GLU A 56 1.57 8.74 6.92
N TYR A 57 2.79 9.30 6.96
CA TYR A 57 2.89 10.66 7.44
C TYR A 57 2.06 11.45 6.43
N THR A 58 0.78 11.61 6.73
CA THR A 58 0.10 12.86 6.43
C THR A 58 1.12 13.93 6.71
N VAL A 59 1.66 14.55 5.65
CA VAL A 59 2.24 15.88 5.76
C VAL A 59 1.16 16.64 6.48
N THR A 60 1.33 16.81 7.78
CA THR A 60 0.32 17.43 8.62
C THR A 60 0.05 18.77 7.96
N GLU A 61 -1.20 19.19 7.87
CA GLU A 61 -1.58 20.45 7.22
C GLU A 61 -0.68 21.63 7.67
N GLU A 62 -0.13 21.52 8.89
CA GLU A 62 0.95 22.33 9.46
C GLU A 62 2.28 22.32 8.66
N GLU A 63 2.88 21.18 8.32
CA GLU A 63 4.11 21.14 7.51
C GLU A 63 3.90 21.75 6.11
N ASN A 64 2.72 21.54 5.52
CA ASN A 64 2.38 22.14 4.23
C ASN A 64 2.22 23.66 4.36
N ARG A 65 1.68 24.16 5.48
CA ARG A 65 1.58 25.59 5.77
C ARG A 65 2.94 26.21 6.00
N GLU A 66 3.83 25.55 6.74
CA GLU A 66 5.21 26.01 6.97
C GLU A 66 6.04 26.05 5.68
N LEU A 67 5.91 25.02 4.84
CA LEU A 67 6.53 25.00 3.51
C LEU A 67 6.00 26.13 2.60
N ASN A 68 4.71 26.47 2.69
CA ASN A 68 4.14 27.56 1.90
C ASN A 68 4.60 28.94 2.40
N ILE A 69 4.63 29.15 3.73
CA ILE A 69 5.16 30.37 4.34
C ILE A 69 6.65 30.55 4.01
N THR A 70 7.43 29.46 4.05
CA THR A 70 8.86 29.50 3.70
C THR A 70 9.06 29.88 2.23
N LYS A 71 8.23 29.34 1.33
CA LYS A 71 8.25 29.74 -0.10
C LYS A 71 7.86 31.19 -0.30
N GLU A 72 6.87 31.71 0.43
CA GLU A 72 6.44 33.11 0.33
C GLU A 72 7.52 34.07 0.84
N LEU A 73 8.15 33.78 1.98
CA LEU A 73 9.26 34.58 2.51
C LEU A 73 10.48 34.58 1.59
N LEU A 74 10.78 33.43 0.96
CA LEU A 74 11.84 33.35 -0.05
C LEU A 74 11.51 34.16 -1.32
N LYS A 75 10.25 34.13 -1.76
CA LYS A 75 9.78 34.90 -2.91
C LYS A 75 9.80 36.40 -2.63
N ASP A 76 9.43 36.82 -1.42
CA ASP A 76 9.49 38.23 -1.02
C ASP A 76 10.94 38.72 -0.98
N ARG A 77 11.86 37.97 -0.34
CA ARG A 77 13.30 38.30 -0.38
C ARG A 77 13.86 38.44 -1.79
N ASN A 78 13.48 37.55 -2.71
CA ASN A 78 14.00 37.60 -4.07
C ASN A 78 13.43 38.78 -4.88
N LYS A 79 12.31 39.37 -4.45
CA LYS A 79 11.70 40.53 -5.09
C LYS A 79 12.45 41.84 -4.81
N TRP A 80 13.17 41.91 -3.70
CA TRP A 80 13.98 43.08 -3.31
C TRP A 80 15.43 43.02 -3.81
N HIS A 81 15.78 41.97 -4.56
CA HIS A 81 17.13 41.73 -5.09
C HIS A 81 17.21 41.89 -6.62
N ILE A 82 16.23 42.61 -7.21
CA ILE A 82 16.17 43.08 -8.61
C ILE A 82 16.09 44.61 -8.59
#